data_AF-A0AAJ1UD59-F1
#
_entry.id   AF-A0AAJ1UD59-F1
#
_cell.length_a   1.000
_cell.length_b   1.000
_cell.length_c   1.000
_cell.angle_alpha   90.00
_cell.angle_beta   90.00
_cell.angle_gamma   90.00
#
_symmetry.space_group_name_H-M   'P 1'
#
loop_
_entity.id
_entity.type
_entity.pdbx_description
1 polymer ?
#
loop_
_entity_poly.entity_id
_entity_poly.type
_entity_poly.pdbx_seq_one_letter_code
_entity_poly.pdbx_strand_id
1 'polypeptide(L)'
;GDNLFNNSVNMLTKEELIKIYIDEFEASKERELMIKGENYYKVENDILDRKMIRYEDESPVEDETKTNNKLAHGFMKNLVDDKVNYLLVKPYTLNCEDEKYLKSV
;
A
#
# COMPACT_ATOMS: atom_id res chain seq x y z
N GLY A 1 -13.81 14.11 49.08
CA GLY A 1 -12.43 14.44 48.66
C GLY A 1 -12.33 13.96 47.25
N ASP A 2 -12.59 14.87 46.32
CA ASP A 2 -12.95 14.53 44.95
C ASP A 2 -11.80 13.81 44.24
N ASN A 3 -12.10 12.62 43.73
CA ASN A 3 -11.22 11.86 42.86
C ASN A 3 -11.07 12.65 41.55
N LEU A 4 -9.91 13.28 41.40
CA LEU A 4 -9.42 13.88 40.16
C LEU A 4 -9.17 12.78 39.11
N PHE A 5 -10.23 12.30 38.47
CA PHE A 5 -10.11 11.82 37.08
C PHE A 5 -10.27 13.03 36.16
N ASN A 6 -9.20 13.84 36.07
CA ASN A 6 -9.18 14.97 35.16
C ASN A 6 -8.71 14.48 33.78
N ASN A 7 -9.67 14.14 32.92
CA ASN A 7 -9.44 13.62 31.56
C ASN A 7 -9.00 14.71 30.55
N SER A 8 -8.44 15.83 31.05
CA SER A 8 -8.17 17.07 30.27
C SER A 8 -6.70 17.33 29.97
N VAL A 9 -5.79 16.42 30.32
CA VAL A 9 -4.36 16.55 30.01
C VAL A 9 -3.87 15.27 29.36
N ASN A 10 -4.26 15.06 28.10
CA ASN A 10 -3.55 14.14 27.22
C ASN A 10 -2.33 14.90 26.67
N MET A 11 -1.29 15.12 27.50
CA MET A 11 -0.10 15.89 27.10
C MET A 11 0.94 14.97 26.46
N LEU A 12 0.55 14.30 25.39
CA LEU A 12 1.51 13.63 24.51
C LEU A 12 2.49 14.69 23.98
N THR A 13 3.77 14.41 24.07
CA THR A 13 4.83 15.19 23.44
C THR A 13 4.67 15.15 21.91
N LYS A 14 5.30 16.10 21.21
CA LYS A 14 5.24 16.14 19.75
C LYS A 14 5.80 14.86 19.13
N GLU A 15 6.87 14.31 19.70
CA GLU A 15 7.50 13.07 19.30
C GLU A 15 6.54 11.88 19.45
N GLU A 16 5.81 11.81 20.56
CA GLU A 16 4.81 10.76 20.80
C GLU A 16 3.64 10.86 19.82
N LEU A 17 3.15 12.08 19.53
CA LEU A 17 2.10 12.30 18.53
C LEU A 17 2.54 11.88 17.12
N ILE A 18 3.77 12.26 16.72
CA ILE A 18 4.32 11.84 15.42
C ILE A 18 4.40 10.32 15.34
N LYS A 19 4.87 9.67 16.40
CA LYS A 19 4.96 8.21 16.46
C LYS A 19 3.59 7.56 16.31
N ILE A 20 2.58 8.05 17.02
CA ILE A 20 1.20 7.54 16.90
C ILE A 20 0.71 7.65 15.46
N TYR A 21 0.88 8.79 14.79
CA TYR A 21 0.45 8.93 13.39
C TYR A 21 1.18 8.00 12.43
N ILE A 22 2.48 7.76 12.65
CA ILE A 22 3.24 6.80 11.86
C ILE A 22 2.71 5.39 12.10
N ASP A 23 2.56 4.98 13.36
CA ASP A 23 2.10 3.63 13.72
C ASP A 23 0.67 3.38 13.18
N GLU A 24 -0.21 4.38 13.26
CA GLU A 24 -1.55 4.34 12.67
C GLU A 24 -1.51 4.21 11.14
N PHE A 25 -0.63 4.96 10.47
CA PHE A 25 -0.46 4.86 9.02
C PHE A 25 0.14 3.53 8.59
N GLU A 26 1.15 3.01 9.29
CA GLU A 26 1.77 1.71 8.99
C GLU A 26 0.76 0.55 9.18
N ALA A 27 -0.14 0.65 10.15
CA ALA A 27 -1.21 -0.32 10.37
C ALA A 27 -2.44 -0.12 9.45
N SER A 28 -2.47 0.96 8.66
CA SER A 28 -3.62 1.30 7.83
C SER A 28 -3.78 0.37 6.63
N LYS A 29 -5.04 0.19 6.20
CA LYS A 29 -5.35 -0.56 4.99
C LYS A 29 -4.80 0.14 3.74
N GLU A 30 -4.75 1.47 3.77
CA GLU A 30 -4.20 2.30 2.71
C GLU A 30 -2.72 1.96 2.48
N ARG A 31 -1.92 1.85 3.55
CA ARG A 31 -0.52 1.45 3.45
C ARG A 31 -0.35 0.01 2.97
N GLU A 32 -1.19 -0.92 3.46
CA GLU A 32 -1.21 -2.30 2.95
C GLU A 32 -1.43 -2.34 1.43
N LEU A 33 -2.41 -1.57 0.93
CA LEU A 33 -2.71 -1.48 -0.50
C LEU A 33 -1.59 -0.83 -1.31
N MET A 34 -0.87 0.16 -0.75
CA MET A 34 0.30 0.77 -1.39
C MET A 34 1.40 -0.27 -1.61
N ILE A 35 1.75 -1.03 -0.57
CA ILE A 35 2.76 -2.10 -0.64
C ILE A 35 2.32 -3.19 -1.62
N LYS A 36 1.06 -3.62 -1.55
CA LYS A 36 0.50 -4.61 -2.48
C LYS A 36 0.57 -4.14 -3.93
N GLY A 37 0.27 -2.87 -4.19
CA GLY A 37 0.39 -2.27 -5.51
C GLY A 37 1.82 -2.32 -6.05
N GLU A 38 2.81 -2.00 -5.20
CA GLU A 38 4.23 -2.08 -5.55
C GLU A 38 4.66 -3.52 -5.87
N ASN A 39 4.27 -4.49 -5.04
CA ASN A 39 4.59 -5.90 -5.25
C ASN A 39 4.01 -6.41 -6.58
N TYR A 40 2.76 -6.07 -6.89
CA TYR A 40 2.13 -6.46 -8.16
C TYR A 40 2.77 -5.78 -9.38
N TYR A 41 3.33 -4.57 -9.24
CA TYR A 41 4.14 -3.95 -10.28
C TYR A 41 5.46 -4.69 -10.50
N LYS A 42 6.07 -5.19 -9.42
CA LYS A 42 7.28 -6.04 -9.44
C LYS A 42 7.02 -7.49 -9.85
N VAL A 43 5.75 -7.87 -10.08
CA VAL A 43 5.31 -9.25 -10.40
C VAL A 43 5.48 -10.21 -9.21
N GLU A 44 5.48 -9.68 -8.00
CA GLU A 44 5.51 -10.40 -6.72
C GLU A 44 4.08 -10.59 -6.20
N ASN A 45 3.26 -11.31 -6.97
CA ASN A 45 1.82 -11.44 -6.71
C ASN A 45 1.53 -12.45 -5.58
N ASP A 46 0.37 -12.34 -4.91
CA ASP A 46 -0.11 -13.23 -3.84
C ASP A 46 -0.08 -14.74 -4.21
N ILE A 47 -0.12 -15.06 -5.51
CA ILE A 47 -0.01 -16.45 -5.99
C ILE A 47 1.30 -17.13 -5.57
N LEU A 48 2.35 -16.34 -5.31
CA LEU A 48 3.64 -16.80 -4.80
C LEU A 48 3.54 -17.37 -3.38
N ASP A 49 2.56 -16.93 -2.59
CA ASP A 49 2.35 -17.40 -1.22
C ASP A 49 1.39 -18.59 -1.12
N ARG A 50 0.74 -18.97 -2.23
CA ARG A 50 -0.20 -20.10 -2.26
C ARG A 50 0.47 -21.39 -1.77
N LYS A 51 -0.19 -22.12 -0.89
CA LYS A 51 0.19 -23.48 -0.46
C LYS A 51 -0.88 -24.49 -0.87
N MET A 52 -0.46 -25.72 -1.16
CA MET A 52 -1.40 -26.83 -1.29
C MET A 52 -1.70 -27.35 0.11
N ILE A 53 -2.97 -27.50 0.47
CA ILE A 53 -3.39 -27.90 1.81
C ILE A 53 -4.13 -29.23 1.73
N ARG A 54 -3.79 -30.16 2.64
CA ARG A 54 -4.58 -31.35 2.95
C ARG A 54 -5.07 -31.28 4.40
N TYR A 55 -6.05 -32.08 4.75
CA TYR A 55 -6.57 -32.14 6.11
C TYR A 55 -6.15 -33.45 6.78
N GLU A 56 -5.54 -33.34 7.95
CA GLU A 56 -5.18 -34.45 8.84
C GLU A 56 -5.78 -34.17 10.20
N ASP A 57 -6.56 -35.11 10.77
CA ASP A 57 -7.23 -34.94 12.06
C ASP A 57 -7.94 -33.58 12.21
N GLU A 58 -8.72 -33.21 11.18
CA GLU A 58 -9.45 -31.93 11.05
C GLU A 58 -8.57 -30.65 11.00
N SER A 59 -7.25 -30.79 10.95
CA SER A 59 -6.29 -29.68 10.89
C SER A 59 -5.71 -29.50 9.47
N PRO A 60 -5.65 -28.27 8.94
CA PRO A 60 -5.02 -28.00 7.65
C PRO A 60 -3.50 -28.11 7.76
N VAL A 61 -2.90 -28.99 6.95
CA VAL A 61 -1.45 -29.18 6.84
C VAL A 61 -1.00 -29.00 5.40
N GLU A 62 0.23 -28.53 5.19
CA GLU A 62 0.80 -28.36 3.85
C GLU A 62 0.98 -29.71 3.17
N ASP A 63 0.46 -29.84 1.95
CA ASP A 63 0.51 -31.09 1.18
C ASP A 63 1.72 -31.11 0.24
N GLU A 64 2.77 -31.77 0.68
CA GLU A 64 4.02 -31.94 -0.08
C GLU A 64 3.88 -32.92 -1.26
N THR A 65 2.82 -33.72 -1.33
CA THR A 65 2.63 -34.72 -2.39
C THR A 65 2.13 -34.11 -3.70
N LYS A 66 1.48 -32.95 -3.62
CA LYS A 66 0.91 -32.25 -4.78
C LYS A 66 1.88 -31.20 -5.29
N THR A 67 2.08 -31.17 -6.60
CA THR A 67 2.85 -30.10 -7.24
C THR A 67 2.15 -28.76 -7.08
N ASN A 68 2.87 -27.76 -6.56
CA ASN A 68 2.37 -26.40 -6.33
C ASN A 68 2.97 -25.40 -7.34
N ASN A 69 2.68 -25.58 -8.63
CA ASN A 69 3.19 -24.69 -9.69
C ASN A 69 2.57 -23.29 -9.58
N LYS A 70 3.40 -22.26 -9.40
CA LYS A 70 2.98 -20.86 -9.25
C LYS A 70 3.42 -20.06 -10.47
N LEU A 71 2.49 -19.32 -11.06
CA LEU A 71 2.78 -18.42 -12.18
C LEU A 71 2.26 -17.03 -11.83
N ALA A 72 3.18 -16.10 -11.58
CA ALA A 72 2.85 -14.70 -11.41
C ALA A 72 2.75 -14.03 -12.78
N HIS A 73 1.68 -13.26 -13.00
CA HIS A 73 1.44 -12.57 -14.27
C HIS A 73 1.68 -11.07 -14.09
N GLY A 74 2.46 -10.47 -14.99
CA GLY A 74 2.81 -9.03 -14.96
C GLY A 74 1.70 -8.10 -15.47
N PHE A 75 0.43 -8.43 -15.25
CA PHE A 75 -0.70 -7.66 -15.81
C PHE A 75 -0.71 -6.22 -15.28
N MET A 76 -0.54 -6.06 -13.96
CA MET A 76 -0.52 -4.75 -13.30
C MET A 76 0.63 -3.88 -13.81
N LYS A 77 1.82 -4.45 -13.95
CA LYS A 77 2.99 -3.77 -14.51
C LYS A 77 2.66 -3.17 -15.88
N ASN A 78 2.13 -3.99 -16.80
CA ASN A 78 1.81 -3.54 -18.15
C ASN A 78 0.78 -2.41 -18.14
N LEU A 79 -0.29 -2.51 -17.34
CA LEU A 79 -1.29 -1.45 -17.23
C LEU A 79 -0.73 -0.14 -16.68
N VAL A 80 0.17 -0.20 -15.69
CA VAL A 80 0.83 0.99 -15.13
C VAL A 80 1.74 1.63 -16.16
N ASP A 81 2.57 0.83 -16.84
CA ASP A 81 3.46 1.32 -17.89
C ASP A 81 2.66 1.96 -19.04
N ASP A 82 1.58 1.30 -19.49
CA ASP A 82 0.69 1.84 -20.52
C ASP A 82 0.04 3.15 -20.10
N LYS A 83 -0.44 3.26 -18.85
CA LYS A 83 -1.03 4.49 -18.31
C LYS A 83 -0.03 5.64 -18.26
N VAL A 84 1.18 5.38 -17.73
CA VAL A 84 2.25 6.38 -17.61
C VAL A 84 2.66 6.84 -19.00
N ASN A 85 2.87 5.90 -19.92
CA ASN A 85 3.23 6.23 -21.29
C ASN A 85 2.12 7.04 -21.97
N TYR A 86 0.86 6.63 -21.86
CA TYR A 86 -0.23 7.34 -22.53
C TYR A 86 -0.41 8.77 -22.01
N LEU A 87 -0.35 8.97 -20.69
CA LEU A 87 -0.62 10.28 -20.08
C LEU A 87 0.58 11.21 -20.06
N LEU A 88 1.80 10.67 -19.93
CA LEU A 88 3.00 11.45 -19.60
C LEU A 88 4.10 11.40 -20.67
N VAL A 89 3.88 10.72 -21.82
CA VAL A 89 4.87 10.72 -22.92
C VAL A 89 5.14 12.12 -23.46
N LYS A 90 4.15 13.01 -23.44
CA LYS A 90 4.32 14.40 -23.87
C LYS A 90 4.30 15.33 -22.65
N PRO A 91 5.16 16.36 -22.61
CA PRO A 91 5.04 17.43 -21.63
C PRO A 91 3.63 18.02 -21.67
N TYR A 92 3.08 18.32 -20.50
CA TYR A 92 1.80 18.98 -20.39
C TYR A 92 1.91 20.43 -20.89
N THR A 93 0.79 20.99 -21.34
CA THR A 93 0.70 22.41 -21.74
C THR A 93 -0.25 23.11 -20.79
N LEU A 94 0.16 24.25 -20.24
CA LEU A 94 -0.68 25.11 -19.42
C LEU A 94 -1.05 26.36 -20.21
N ASN A 95 -2.34 26.72 -20.14
CA ASN A 95 -2.84 27.98 -20.67
C ASN A 95 -3.46 28.76 -19.52
N CYS A 96 -3.05 30.01 -19.35
CA CYS A 96 -3.54 30.91 -18.31
C CYS A 96 -3.60 32.35 -18.87
N GLU A 97 -4.59 33.13 -18.44
CA GLU A 97 -4.70 34.56 -18.80
C GLU A 97 -3.59 35.40 -18.14
N ASP A 98 -3.15 35.02 -16.93
CA ASP A 98 -2.03 35.67 -16.24
C ASP A 98 -0.70 35.10 -16.73
N GLU A 99 -0.11 35.75 -17.73
CA GLU A 99 1.19 35.38 -18.29
C GLU A 99 2.35 35.46 -17.27
N LYS A 100 2.23 36.28 -16.22
CA LYS A 100 3.28 36.37 -15.18
C LYS A 100 3.22 35.16 -14.28
N TYR A 101 2.02 34.73 -13.90
CA TYR A 101 1.83 33.50 -13.14
C TYR A 101 2.30 32.28 -13.95
N LEU A 102 1.98 32.22 -15.24
CA LEU A 102 2.39 31.13 -16.13
C LEU A 102 3.92 30.99 -16.26
N LYS A 103 4.68 32.08 -16.16
CA LYS A 103 6.16 32.05 -16.16
C LYS A 103 6.78 31.60 -14.82
N SER A 104 6.00 31.60 -13.75
CA SER A 104 6.46 31.26 -12.39
C SER A 104 6.27 29.79 -12.00
N VAL A 105 5.56 29.02 -12.83
CA VAL A 105 5.24 27.60 -12.65
C VAL A 105 6.07 26.69 -13.55
#